data_AF-A0A7X6HPZ0-F1
#
_entry.id   AF-A0A7X6HPZ0-F1
#
_cell.length_a   1.000
_cell.length_b   1.000
_cell.length_c   1.000
_cell.angle_alpha   90.00
_cell.angle_beta   90.00
_cell.angle_gamma   90.00
#
_symmetry.space_group_name_H-M   'P 1'
#
loop_
_entity.id
_entity.type
_entity.pdbx_description
1 polymer ?
#
loop_
_entity_poly.entity_id
_entity_poly.type
_entity_poly.pdbx_seq_one_letter_code
_entity_poly.pdbx_strand_id
1 'polypeptide(L)'
;MLEPISTTAAMAIAKIAFDKFIEGGAGELGRKLTESATQKVEKLAQVVIGKLRGNAEALKVLEATEKGSAEDTKKLAKYLDALWKNYPEFGKQVQQLAEEIHMELTQIADNSSMMQINRDNSTGFQTKITGANNTNFLGGTHNHGK
;
A
#
# COMPACT_ATOMS: atom_id res chain seq x y z
N MET A 1 -8.46 13.06 24.80
CA MET A 1 -7.73 11.83 24.40
C MET A 1 -8.46 11.25 23.21
N LEU A 2 -7.79 11.04 22.07
CA LEU A 2 -8.36 10.23 21.00
C LEU A 2 -8.44 8.80 21.52
N GLU A 3 -9.61 8.17 21.43
CA GLU A 3 -9.78 6.77 21.75
C GLU A 3 -8.77 5.94 20.92
N PRO A 4 -8.07 4.96 21.52
CA PRO A 4 -7.15 4.13 20.76
C PRO A 4 -7.95 3.40 19.69
N ILE A 5 -7.65 3.69 18.42
CA ILE A 5 -8.25 2.95 17.32
C ILE A 5 -7.63 1.57 17.32
N SER A 6 -8.48 0.56 17.31
CA SER A 6 -8.05 -0.82 17.16
C SER A 6 -7.24 -0.97 15.87
N THR A 7 -6.07 -1.62 15.97
CA THR A 7 -5.20 -1.90 14.82
C THR A 7 -5.96 -2.63 13.71
N THR A 8 -6.91 -3.50 14.08
CA THR A 8 -7.78 -4.21 13.13
C THR A 8 -8.69 -3.24 12.36
N ALA A 9 -9.30 -2.26 13.05
CA ALA A 9 -10.11 -1.23 12.41
C ALA A 9 -9.27 -0.38 11.45
N ALA A 10 -8.09 0.04 11.90
CA ALA A 10 -7.18 0.84 11.08
C ALA A 10 -6.76 0.10 9.80
N MET A 11 -6.42 -1.18 9.94
CA MET A 11 -6.00 -2.02 8.82
C MET A 11 -7.16 -2.35 7.87
N ALA A 12 -8.37 -2.53 8.38
CA ALA A 12 -9.57 -2.72 7.54
C ALA A 12 -9.87 -1.47 6.70
N ILE A 13 -9.83 -0.29 7.31
CA ILE A 13 -10.05 0.98 6.60
C ILE A 13 -8.94 1.21 5.57
N ALA A 14 -7.67 1.02 5.94
CA ALA A 14 -6.56 1.15 5.01
C ALA A 14 -6.68 0.19 3.83
N LYS A 15 -7.06 -1.07 4.08
CA LYS A 15 -7.30 -2.05 3.01
C LYS A 15 -8.40 -1.61 2.04
N ILE A 16 -9.50 -1.07 2.55
CA ILE A 16 -10.60 -0.57 1.71
C ILE A 16 -10.14 0.65 0.90
N ALA A 17 -9.41 1.59 1.51
CA ALA A 17 -8.87 2.75 0.81
C ALA A 17 -7.89 2.33 -0.29
N PHE A 18 -7.02 1.37 0.00
CA PHE A 18 -6.11 0.81 -0.99
C PHE A 18 -6.85 0.11 -2.12
N ASP A 19 -7.77 -0.80 -1.82
CA ASP A 19 -8.58 -1.49 -2.84
C ASP A 19 -9.31 -0.51 -3.76
N LYS A 20 -9.74 0.64 -3.21
CA LYS A 20 -10.45 1.68 -3.95
C LYS A 20 -9.55 2.57 -4.81
N PHE A 21 -8.44 3.03 -4.26
CA PHE A 21 -7.62 4.10 -4.84
C PHE A 21 -6.31 3.60 -5.45
N ILE A 22 -5.86 2.41 -5.07
CA ILE A 22 -4.60 1.80 -5.46
C ILE A 22 -4.89 0.45 -6.10
N GLU A 23 -4.90 0.40 -7.43
CA GLU A 23 -5.14 -0.85 -8.15
C GLU A 23 -4.09 -1.90 -7.78
N GLY A 24 -4.53 -3.02 -7.18
CA GLY A 24 -3.66 -4.10 -6.70
C GLY A 24 -2.98 -3.86 -5.34
N GLY A 25 -3.19 -2.69 -4.72
CA GLY A 25 -2.47 -2.28 -3.49
C GLY A 25 -2.86 -3.05 -2.22
N ALA A 26 -4.02 -3.71 -2.20
CA ALA A 26 -4.47 -4.48 -1.04
C ALA A 26 -3.51 -5.63 -0.66
N GLY A 27 -2.71 -6.14 -1.61
CA GLY A 27 -1.68 -7.16 -1.36
C GLY A 27 -0.42 -6.60 -0.70
N GLU A 28 -0.15 -5.30 -0.87
CA GLU A 28 1.07 -4.66 -0.38
C GLU A 28 0.98 -4.35 1.11
N LEU A 29 -0.21 -3.98 1.60
CA LEU A 29 -0.47 -3.83 3.05
C LEU A 29 -0.26 -5.12 3.86
N GLY A 30 -0.21 -6.28 3.19
CA GLY A 30 0.15 -7.56 3.81
C GLY A 30 1.67 -7.72 4.05
N ARG A 31 2.50 -6.81 3.53
CA ARG A 31 3.94 -6.77 3.80
C ARG A 31 4.21 -6.12 5.16
N LYS A 32 5.43 -6.31 5.67
CA LYS A 32 5.86 -5.74 6.94
C LYS A 32 5.85 -4.21 6.87
N LEU A 33 4.84 -3.58 7.48
CA LEU A 33 4.73 -2.13 7.59
C LEU A 33 5.90 -1.61 8.45
N THR A 34 6.52 -0.52 8.02
CA THR A 34 7.45 0.24 8.86
C THR A 34 6.67 0.99 9.94
N GLU A 35 7.38 1.49 10.96
CA GLU A 35 6.77 2.34 11.99
C GLU A 35 6.13 3.60 11.36
N SER A 36 6.82 4.22 10.37
CA SER A 36 6.28 5.35 9.60
C SER A 36 4.97 4.97 8.87
N ALA A 37 4.95 3.83 8.17
CA ALA A 37 3.77 3.41 7.42
C ALA A 37 2.61 3.07 8.36
N THR A 38 2.92 2.48 9.52
CA THR A 38 1.95 2.19 10.57
C THR A 38 1.30 3.47 11.10
N GLN A 39 2.10 4.50 11.40
CA GLN A 39 1.58 5.80 11.83
C GLN A 39 0.68 6.45 10.76
N LYS A 40 1.02 6.31 9.48
CA LYS A 40 0.18 6.81 8.38
C LYS A 40 -1.12 6.03 8.23
N VAL A 41 -1.10 4.71 8.40
CA VAL A 41 -2.30 3.85 8.45
C VAL A 41 -3.21 4.28 9.59
N GLU A 42 -2.67 4.49 10.80
CA GLU A 42 -3.41 4.98 11.95
C GLU A 42 -4.01 6.36 11.68
N LYS A 43 -3.24 7.27 11.07
CA LYS A 43 -3.72 8.60 10.68
C LYS A 43 -4.87 8.50 9.68
N LEU A 44 -4.75 7.68 8.64
CA LEU A 44 -5.83 7.45 7.67
C LEU A 44 -7.09 6.94 8.38
N ALA A 45 -6.94 5.99 9.31
CA ALA A 45 -8.06 5.47 10.10
C ALA A 45 -8.69 6.56 10.98
N GLN A 46 -7.90 7.39 11.66
CA GLN A 46 -8.39 8.51 12.47
C GLN A 46 -9.23 9.48 11.64
N VAL A 47 -8.75 9.85 10.47
CA VAL A 47 -9.43 10.80 9.59
C VAL A 47 -10.76 10.20 9.12
N VAL A 48 -10.78 8.91 8.76
CA VAL A 48 -12.01 8.23 8.33
C VAL A 48 -12.99 8.08 9.49
N ILE A 49 -12.57 7.56 10.63
CA ILE A 49 -13.42 7.40 11.83
C ILE A 49 -13.96 8.75 12.30
N GLY A 50 -13.14 9.80 12.23
CA GLY A 50 -13.55 11.16 12.54
C GLY A 50 -14.72 11.63 11.67
N LYS A 51 -14.75 11.27 10.39
CA LYS A 51 -15.92 11.51 9.52
C LYS A 51 -17.08 10.55 9.81
N LEU A 52 -16.80 9.31 10.19
CA LEU A 52 -17.83 8.33 10.54
C LEU A 52 -18.53 8.62 11.87
N ARG A 53 -17.96 9.44 12.76
CA ARG A 53 -18.59 9.80 14.05
C ARG A 53 -19.99 10.42 13.93
N GLY A 54 -20.34 10.98 12.78
CA GLY A 54 -21.71 11.46 12.48
C GLY A 54 -22.67 10.36 12.02
N ASN A 55 -22.22 9.12 11.85
CA ASN A 55 -22.98 8.00 11.30
C ASN A 55 -22.83 6.75 12.19
N ALA A 56 -23.81 6.55 13.08
CA ALA A 56 -23.85 5.43 14.01
C ALA A 56 -23.90 4.05 13.32
N GLU A 57 -24.47 3.97 12.12
CA GLU A 57 -24.54 2.73 11.36
C GLU A 57 -23.17 2.35 10.81
N ALA A 58 -22.43 3.32 10.27
CA ALA A 58 -21.07 3.08 9.80
C ALA A 58 -20.10 2.69 10.93
N LEU A 59 -20.27 3.26 12.13
CA LEU A 59 -19.51 2.85 13.32
C LEU A 59 -19.84 1.40 13.73
N LYS A 60 -21.11 1.01 13.74
CA LYS A 60 -21.49 -0.39 14.01
C LYS A 60 -20.92 -1.37 13.00
N VAL A 61 -20.92 -1.01 11.72
CA VAL A 61 -20.36 -1.83 10.65
C VAL A 61 -18.84 -1.92 10.78
N LEU A 62 -18.17 -0.84 11.22
CA LEU A 62 -16.75 -0.85 11.55
C LEU A 62 -16.46 -1.83 12.70
N GLU A 63 -17.18 -1.73 13.82
CA GLU A 63 -17.03 -2.65 14.97
C GLU A 63 -17.28 -4.11 14.58
N ALA A 64 -18.25 -4.37 13.70
CA ALA A 64 -18.53 -5.72 13.19
C ALA A 64 -17.41 -6.21 12.25
N THR A 65 -16.81 -5.31 11.47
CA THR A 65 -15.65 -5.61 10.62
C THR A 65 -14.43 -6.00 11.47
N GLU A 66 -14.22 -5.36 12.61
CA GLU A 66 -13.15 -5.71 13.55
C GLU A 66 -13.27 -7.14 14.10
N LYS A 67 -14.48 -7.66 14.18
CA LYS A 67 -14.76 -9.04 14.61
C LYS A 67 -14.49 -10.08 13.51
N GLY A 68 -14.05 -9.65 12.33
CA GLY A 68 -13.67 -10.53 11.22
C GLY A 68 -14.81 -10.90 10.27
N SER A 69 -15.97 -10.24 10.35
CA SER A 69 -17.10 -10.49 9.45
C SER A 69 -16.82 -10.00 8.04
N ALA A 70 -16.60 -10.93 7.10
CA ALA A 70 -16.34 -10.60 5.69
C ALA A 70 -17.51 -9.85 5.02
N GLU A 71 -18.75 -10.13 5.42
CA GLU A 71 -19.94 -9.42 4.95
C GLU A 71 -19.94 -7.96 5.42
N ASP A 72 -19.53 -7.71 6.66
CA ASP A 72 -19.48 -6.37 7.22
C ASP A 72 -18.32 -5.56 6.63
N THR A 73 -17.19 -6.20 6.29
CA THR A 73 -16.13 -5.55 5.50
C THR A 73 -16.64 -5.04 4.15
N LYS A 74 -17.46 -5.84 3.44
CA LYS A 74 -18.07 -5.43 2.17
C LYS A 74 -19.08 -4.29 2.35
N LYS A 75 -19.86 -4.31 3.44
CA LYS A 75 -20.75 -3.20 3.78
C LYS A 75 -19.95 -1.94 4.08
N LEU A 76 -18.91 -2.03 4.90
CA LEU A 76 -18.01 -0.92 5.23
C LEU A 76 -17.41 -0.31 3.96
N ALA A 77 -16.95 -1.15 3.04
CA ALA A 77 -16.42 -0.71 1.76
C ALA A 77 -17.44 0.09 0.94
N LYS A 78 -18.70 -0.35 0.88
CA LYS A 78 -19.77 0.39 0.21
C LYS A 78 -20.09 1.72 0.90
N TYR A 79 -20.11 1.77 2.23
CA TYR A 79 -20.31 3.02 2.97
C TYR A 79 -19.19 4.01 2.69
N LEU A 80 -17.94 3.56 2.78
CA LEU A 80 -16.78 4.40 2.54
C LEU A 80 -16.71 4.87 1.09
N ASP A 81 -17.01 4.00 0.12
CA ASP A 81 -17.11 4.38 -1.30
C ASP A 81 -18.16 5.47 -1.53
N ALA A 82 -19.35 5.32 -0.96
CA ALA A 82 -20.39 6.33 -1.03
C ALA A 82 -19.97 7.63 -0.34
N LEU A 83 -19.29 7.54 0.81
CA LEU A 83 -18.79 8.70 1.54
C LEU A 83 -17.75 9.48 0.72
N TRP A 84 -16.79 8.80 0.10
CA TRP A 84 -15.77 9.44 -0.73
C TRP A 84 -16.35 10.04 -2.01
N LYS A 85 -17.39 9.42 -2.59
CA LYS A 85 -18.12 9.96 -3.75
C LYS A 85 -18.95 11.19 -3.40
N ASN A 86 -19.66 11.17 -2.27
CA ASN A 86 -20.50 12.28 -1.83
C ASN A 86 -19.68 13.47 -1.30
N TYR A 87 -18.49 13.20 -0.77
CA TYR A 87 -17.56 14.21 -0.26
C TYR A 87 -16.22 14.12 -1.00
N PRO A 88 -16.13 14.65 -2.23
CA PRO A 88 -14.96 14.45 -3.10
C PRO A 88 -13.66 15.03 -2.52
N GLU A 89 -13.72 16.13 -1.78
CA GLU A 89 -12.54 16.68 -1.07
C GLU A 89 -12.02 15.72 -0.01
N PHE A 90 -12.92 15.07 0.71
CA PHE A 90 -12.58 14.05 1.69
C PHE A 90 -12.06 12.78 1.01
N GLY A 91 -12.67 12.36 -0.10
CA GLY A 91 -12.18 11.25 -0.93
C GLY A 91 -10.74 11.49 -1.41
N LYS A 92 -10.42 12.70 -1.90
CA LYS A 92 -9.07 13.09 -2.29
C LYS A 92 -8.08 13.03 -1.14
N GLN A 93 -8.46 13.49 0.05
CA GLN A 93 -7.59 13.43 1.22
C GLN A 93 -7.28 11.97 1.62
N VAL A 94 -8.27 11.08 1.56
CA VAL A 94 -8.07 9.66 1.85
C VAL A 94 -7.22 8.98 0.77
N GLN A 95 -7.45 9.33 -0.50
CA GLN A 95 -6.63 8.89 -1.61
C GLN A 95 -5.16 9.29 -1.41
N GLN A 96 -4.89 10.56 -1.11
CA GLN A 96 -3.52 11.05 -0.89
C GLN A 96 -2.81 10.27 0.22
N LEU A 97 -3.49 10.04 1.35
CA LEU A 97 -2.93 9.24 2.44
C LEU A 97 -2.66 7.78 2.01
N ALA A 98 -3.55 7.18 1.22
CA ALA A 98 -3.35 5.83 0.69
C ALA A 98 -2.15 5.76 -0.28
N GLU A 99 -2.02 6.74 -1.17
CA GLU A 99 -0.87 6.86 -2.07
C GLU A 99 0.45 7.06 -1.30
N GLU A 100 0.46 7.91 -0.27
CA GLU A 100 1.64 8.10 0.58
C GLU A 100 2.07 6.81 1.28
N ILE A 101 1.12 6.02 1.79
CA ILE A 101 1.41 4.72 2.42
C ILE A 101 1.95 3.75 1.34
N HIS A 102 1.32 3.69 0.17
CA HIS A 102 1.76 2.83 -0.93
C HIS A 102 3.18 3.18 -1.38
N MET A 103 3.50 4.48 -1.55
CA MET A 103 4.85 4.94 -1.88
C MET A 103 5.87 4.51 -0.84
N GLU A 104 5.54 4.53 0.45
CA GLU A 104 6.44 4.09 1.50
C GLU A 104 6.65 2.57 1.46
N LEU A 105 5.58 1.80 1.19
CA LEU A 105 5.66 0.34 1.02
C LEU A 105 6.45 -0.09 -0.21
N THR A 106 6.31 0.62 -1.33
CA THR A 106 7.00 0.32 -2.59
C THR A 106 8.45 0.79 -2.61
N GLN A 107 8.78 1.91 -1.97
CA GLN A 107 10.17 2.32 -1.78
C GLN A 107 10.98 1.27 -1.01
N ILE A 108 10.36 0.57 -0.05
CA ILE A 108 11.00 -0.55 0.66
C ILE A 108 11.23 -1.74 -0.29
N ALA A 109 10.32 -1.99 -1.24
CA ALA A 109 10.46 -3.08 -2.22
C ALA A 109 11.56 -2.80 -3.27
N ASP A 110 11.71 -1.54 -3.70
CA ASP A 110 12.75 -1.14 -4.65
C ASP A 110 14.14 -1.04 -4.00
N ASN A 111 14.22 -0.92 -2.67
CA ASN A 111 15.48 -0.99 -1.92
C ASN A 111 16.06 -2.43 -1.83
N SER A 112 15.64 -3.31 -2.73
CA SER A 112 16.24 -4.62 -2.99
C SER A 112 17.64 -4.44 -3.59
N SER A 113 18.60 -4.13 -2.72
CA SER A 113 20.04 -4.30 -2.93
C SER A 113 20.54 -3.92 -4.32
N MET A 114 20.77 -2.63 -4.55
CA MET A 114 21.82 -2.22 -5.47
C MET A 114 23.17 -2.59 -4.83
N MET A 115 23.48 -3.89 -4.73
CA MET A 115 24.82 -4.36 -4.43
C MET A 115 25.68 -4.07 -5.66
N GLN A 116 26.19 -2.85 -5.71
CA GLN A 116 27.20 -2.45 -6.66
C GLN A 116 28.50 -3.15 -6.24
N ILE A 117 28.77 -4.35 -6.76
CA ILE A 117 30.09 -4.97 -6.64
C ILE A 117 31.03 -4.21 -7.56
N ASN A 118 31.49 -3.05 -7.10
CA ASN A 118 32.56 -2.29 -7.73
C ASN A 118 33.89 -2.93 -7.29
N ARG A 119 34.16 -4.13 -7.83
CA ARG A 119 35.42 -4.85 -7.61
C ARG A 119 35.96 -5.38 -8.94
N ASP A 120 36.02 -4.53 -9.96
CA ASP A 120 37.15 -4.55 -10.89
C ASP A 120 37.16 -3.30 -11.76
N ASN A 121 38.35 -2.73 -11.90
CA ASN A 121 38.64 -1.60 -12.75
C ASN A 121 38.53 -2.03 -14.21
N SER A 122 37.42 -1.67 -14.88
CA SER A 122 37.24 -1.55 -16.34
C SER A 122 35.94 -2.22 -16.81
N THR A 123 35.13 -1.46 -17.55
CA THR A 123 33.83 -1.81 -18.15
C THR A 123 32.66 -2.08 -17.19
N GLY A 124 31.95 -1.01 -16.80
CA GLY A 124 30.69 -1.08 -16.08
C GLY A 124 29.56 -1.66 -16.95
N PHE A 125 29.18 -2.90 -16.70
CA PHE A 125 27.95 -3.49 -17.20
C PHE A 125 26.89 -3.48 -16.09
N GLN A 126 25.73 -2.86 -16.36
CA GLN A 126 24.56 -2.93 -15.48
C GLN A 126 23.71 -4.14 -15.87
N THR A 127 23.85 -5.24 -15.13
CA THR A 127 23.02 -6.43 -15.35
C THR A 127 21.83 -6.43 -14.38
N LYS A 128 20.63 -6.17 -14.90
CA LYS A 128 19.39 -6.34 -14.14
C LYS A 128 19.06 -7.83 -14.06
N ILE A 129 19.36 -8.47 -12.93
CA ILE A 129 18.90 -9.86 -12.69
C ILE A 129 17.43 -9.80 -12.27
N THR A 130 16.53 -10.15 -13.19
CA THR A 130 15.10 -10.33 -12.88
C THR A 130 14.79 -11.82 -12.86
N GLY A 131 14.65 -12.39 -11.66
CA GLY A 131 14.04 -13.71 -11.43
C GLY A 131 14.99 -14.91 -11.46
N ALA A 132 14.69 -15.89 -10.60
CA ALA A 132 15.54 -17.04 -10.27
C ALA A 132 15.70 -18.12 -11.37
N ASN A 133 15.23 -17.89 -12.61
CA ASN A 133 15.30 -18.88 -13.69
C ASN A 133 15.14 -18.23 -15.08
N ASN A 134 15.99 -17.27 -15.44
CA ASN A 134 16.03 -16.84 -16.84
C ASN A 134 17.47 -16.75 -17.33
N THR A 135 17.77 -17.55 -18.34
CA THR A 135 19.03 -17.58 -19.07
C THR A 135 19.27 -16.20 -19.70
N ASN A 136 20.19 -15.44 -19.12
CA ASN A 136 20.59 -14.15 -19.66
C ASN A 136 21.40 -14.38 -20.95
N PHE A 137 20.83 -14.03 -22.10
CA PHE A 137 21.55 -14.01 -23.37
C PHE A 137 22.66 -12.96 -23.30
N LEU A 138 23.91 -13.40 -23.33
CA LEU A 138 25.08 -12.54 -23.52
C LEU A 138 25.12 -12.14 -25.00
N GLY A 139 24.74 -10.90 -25.30
CA GLY A 139 25.02 -10.27 -26.58
C GLY A 139 26.51 -10.02 -26.73
N GLY A 140 27.28 -11.06 -27.05
CA GLY A 140 28.67 -10.94 -27.46
C GLY A 140 28.71 -10.38 -28.88
N THR A 141 29.30 -9.19 -29.04
CA THR A 141 29.62 -8.60 -30.33
C THR A 141 30.46 -9.57 -31.17
N HIS A 142 29.88 -10.13 -32.24
CA HIS A 142 30.66 -10.82 -33.27
C HIS A 142 31.36 -9.76 -34.14
N ASN A 143 32.67 -9.60 -33.93
CA ASN A 143 33.52 -8.86 -34.85
C ASN A 143 34.18 -9.86 -35.81
N HIS A 144 33.79 -9.87 -37.08
CA HIS A 144 34.48 -10.63 -38.13
C HIS A 144 35.49 -9.69 -38.79
N GLY A 145 36.74 -9.74 -38.34
CA GLY A 145 37.87 -9.12 -39.04
C GLY A 145 38.19 -9.90 -40.32
N LYS A 146 38.43 -9.16 -41.41
CA LYS A 146 38.94 -9.70 -42.67
C LYS A 146 40.40 -10.12 -42.56
#